data_AF-A0A3M9MNJ2-F1
#
_entry.id   AF-A0A3M9MNJ2-F1
#
_cell.length_a   1.000
_cell.length_b   1.000
_cell.length_c   1.000
_cell.angle_alpha   90.00
_cell.angle_beta   90.00
_cell.angle_gamma   90.00
#
_symmetry.space_group_name_H-M   'P 1'
#
loop_
_entity.id
_entity.type
_entity.pdbx_description
1 polymer ?
#
loop_
_entity_poly.entity_id
_entity_poly.type
_entity_poly.pdbx_seq_one_letter_code
_entity_poly.pdbx_strand_id
1 'polypeptide(L)'
;MKKINVFFQLLALLFVVGACEEQDNIEPVGNWELSSPALAGPAENATISLDQSAPNTAIRFDWAPAVSSKNYGVTYKFVLDSAANADFSTPILSMSTGNGGKNLFIEPTAAQIDQALSMAGYDANTTVPLKWAVVAQSLSKEIVSTGKLVSVKRFQNETTSLYLSGSATEKGTDVSQAIMMRALKDSDGKPTNVFEAYTRLTAGGTFLFYSQPNANSIVFGAAGNGTLRKKGTPIPAPGSGTYRITADMNNNTYSFVKIDKWSVVGGAFASGWGGDEPLDYQGNGVWTSIVDVAKAEGFIFRANGDWGIVMKRVKGTTNQLVMESQAVGEGKQFEDIPAPATGKHLITLNLSGDQYTYSLVKDNRPTTMPDKLYLLQGNNVVAELVTNGDTFTSNVFLALENGKSYTLNTARDGSGTTFTTSAKIGETSTPDADAVSTTVDFAEGSGAIAVTRSQAYQITLNFATKKLTWKYYNIKLFHWDDAGGGWDARNEYLLTYKHPYIFEGTVALNANYDLKFNSPWEVQFGTNSAALSGTMTNGGPNYKGIKQAGNYKATITVANDYKTAEYSFVKQ
;
A
#
# COMPACT_ATOMS: atom_id res chain seq x y z
N MET A 1 63.32 70.71 -31.25
CA MET A 1 61.99 70.82 -30.61
C MET A 1 61.29 69.47 -30.70
N LYS A 2 61.55 68.56 -29.74
CA LYS A 2 61.04 67.17 -29.66
C LYS A 2 61.06 66.70 -28.19
N LYS A 3 60.29 67.36 -27.31
CA LYS A 3 60.18 66.99 -25.88
C LYS A 3 58.73 67.09 -25.39
N ILE A 4 57.77 66.53 -26.14
CA ILE A 4 56.35 66.55 -25.74
C ILE A 4 55.66 65.17 -25.72
N ASN A 5 56.33 64.09 -26.17
CA ASN A 5 55.71 62.76 -26.24
C ASN A 5 56.45 61.67 -25.45
N VAL A 6 57.40 62.03 -24.59
CA VAL A 6 58.01 61.07 -23.67
C VAL A 6 57.45 61.33 -22.29
N PHE A 7 56.73 60.32 -21.83
CA PHE A 7 56.33 60.12 -20.45
C PHE A 7 54.99 60.68 -20.00
N PHE A 8 54.02 60.51 -20.89
CA PHE A 8 52.72 59.89 -20.59
C PHE A 8 52.79 58.61 -19.71
N GLN A 9 53.97 58.05 -19.46
CA GLN A 9 54.25 57.02 -18.46
C GLN A 9 54.33 57.57 -17.01
N LEU A 10 54.29 58.90 -16.81
CA LEU A 10 54.13 59.52 -15.48
C LEU A 10 52.64 59.60 -15.03
N LEU A 11 51.67 59.32 -15.91
CA LEU A 11 50.24 59.46 -15.63
C LEU A 11 49.48 58.12 -15.49
N ALA A 12 50.14 56.98 -15.73
CA ALA A 12 49.53 55.64 -15.60
C ALA A 12 50.11 54.78 -14.46
N LEU A 13 51.10 55.26 -13.70
CA LEU A 13 51.74 54.50 -12.62
C LEU A 13 51.65 55.14 -11.22
N LEU A 14 51.04 56.32 -11.08
CA LEU A 14 50.82 56.97 -9.78
C LEU A 14 49.36 56.92 -9.29
N PHE A 15 48.50 56.14 -9.96
CA PHE A 15 47.09 55.91 -9.59
C PHE A 15 46.84 54.63 -8.76
N VAL A 16 47.85 54.05 -8.09
CA VAL A 16 47.74 52.71 -7.45
C VAL A 16 47.94 52.68 -5.92
N VAL A 17 47.86 53.79 -5.19
CA VAL A 17 47.84 53.69 -3.70
C VAL A 17 46.96 54.71 -2.98
N GLY A 18 45.89 55.17 -3.62
CA GLY A 18 44.88 56.04 -3.02
C GLY A 18 43.47 55.51 -3.27
N ALA A 19 43.15 54.32 -2.73
CA ALA A 19 41.78 53.82 -2.52
C ALA A 19 41.82 52.45 -1.83
N CYS A 20 42.21 52.45 -0.56
CA CYS A 20 41.84 51.39 0.39
C CYS A 20 41.49 52.08 1.71
N GLU A 21 40.34 52.76 1.74
CA GLU A 21 39.49 52.59 2.91
C GLU A 21 38.60 51.40 2.55
N GLU A 22 38.95 50.23 3.07
CA GLU A 22 37.96 49.16 3.19
C GLU A 22 36.81 49.75 4.00
N GLN A 23 35.64 49.91 3.36
CA GLN A 23 34.40 49.97 4.12
C GLN A 23 34.36 48.69 4.95
N ASP A 24 34.57 48.85 6.26
CA ASP A 24 34.43 47.76 7.22
C ASP A 24 33.11 47.04 6.97
N ASN A 25 33.24 45.80 6.53
CA ASN A 25 32.15 44.90 6.29
C ASN A 25 31.47 44.58 7.62
N ILE A 26 30.21 45.00 7.76
CA ILE A 26 29.07 44.13 8.08
C ILE A 26 29.34 43.08 9.18
N GLU A 27 29.51 43.52 10.43
CA GLU A 27 29.17 42.69 11.59
C GLU A 27 27.81 43.15 12.16
N PRO A 28 26.76 42.30 12.22
CA PRO A 28 25.51 42.63 12.90
C PRO A 28 25.64 42.46 14.42
N VAL A 29 26.65 43.09 15.01
CA VAL A 29 26.82 43.22 16.47
C VAL A 29 26.82 44.72 16.84
N GLY A 30 25.87 45.46 16.27
CA GLY A 30 25.78 46.91 16.49
C GLY A 30 25.20 47.30 17.86
N ASN A 31 25.53 48.51 18.32
CA ASN A 31 24.85 49.25 19.39
C ASN A 31 23.41 49.61 18.96
N TRP A 32 22.49 48.65 19.08
CA TRP A 32 21.05 48.83 18.86
C TRP A 32 20.26 47.98 19.85
N GLU A 33 19.06 48.38 20.23
CA GLU A 33 18.24 47.68 21.23
C GLU A 33 17.01 47.04 20.61
N LEU A 34 16.56 45.93 21.19
CA LEU A 34 15.30 45.27 20.85
C LEU A 34 14.38 45.35 22.07
N SER A 35 13.24 46.03 21.94
CA SER A 35 12.27 46.12 23.03
C SER A 35 11.55 44.79 23.24
N SER A 36 11.05 44.56 24.45
CA SER A 36 10.22 43.39 24.76
C SER A 36 8.81 43.54 24.14
N PRO A 37 8.20 42.49 23.56
CA PRO A 37 6.82 42.55 23.10
C PRO A 37 5.86 42.59 24.30
N ALA A 38 4.80 43.40 24.21
CA ALA A 38 3.83 43.54 25.30
C ALA A 38 2.65 42.59 25.09
N LEU A 39 2.50 41.59 25.97
CA LEU A 39 1.44 40.59 25.86
C LEU A 39 0.05 41.22 26.04
N ALA A 40 -0.90 40.93 25.14
CA ALA A 40 -2.27 41.42 25.19
C ALA A 40 -3.22 40.33 25.71
N GLY A 41 -3.75 39.46 24.85
CA GLY A 41 -4.61 38.32 25.22
C GLY A 41 -3.88 36.97 25.17
N PRO A 42 -4.25 35.99 26.02
CA PRO A 42 -5.20 36.06 27.14
C PRO A 42 -4.71 36.94 28.32
N ALA A 43 -5.65 37.39 29.15
CA ALA A 43 -5.33 38.18 30.35
C ALA A 43 -4.55 37.35 31.39
N GLU A 44 -3.85 38.04 32.29
CA GLU A 44 -3.20 37.41 33.45
C GLU A 44 -4.23 36.61 34.27
N ASN A 45 -3.88 35.38 34.64
CA ASN A 45 -4.73 34.42 35.34
C ASN A 45 -6.01 33.98 34.58
N ALA A 46 -6.08 34.17 33.26
CA ALA A 46 -7.21 33.68 32.48
C ALA A 46 -7.34 32.14 32.56
N THR A 47 -8.58 31.66 32.56
CA THR A 47 -8.88 30.22 32.45
C THR A 47 -9.32 29.89 31.03
N ILE A 48 -8.65 28.91 30.42
CA ILE A 48 -8.92 28.40 29.07
C ILE A 48 -9.44 26.98 29.24
N SER A 49 -10.67 26.72 28.80
CA SER A 49 -11.24 25.37 28.82
C SER A 49 -11.20 24.77 27.41
N LEU A 50 -10.49 23.66 27.26
CA LEU A 50 -10.39 22.97 25.97
C LEU A 50 -11.63 22.09 25.75
N ASP A 51 -12.35 22.32 24.65
CA ASP A 51 -13.54 21.55 24.29
C ASP A 51 -13.16 20.32 23.44
N GLN A 52 -13.30 19.13 24.03
CA GLN A 52 -12.99 17.87 23.36
C GLN A 52 -13.92 17.57 22.18
N SER A 53 -15.13 18.15 22.16
CA SER A 53 -16.07 18.01 21.04
C SER A 53 -15.76 18.92 19.85
N ALA A 54 -14.93 19.95 20.07
CA ALA A 54 -14.49 20.91 19.06
C ALA A 54 -12.95 21.05 19.06
N PRO A 55 -12.20 19.97 18.76
CA PRO A 55 -10.73 19.92 18.93
C PRO A 55 -9.96 20.91 18.06
N ASN A 56 -10.55 21.36 16.95
CA ASN A 56 -9.95 22.32 16.03
C ASN A 56 -10.23 23.79 16.40
N THR A 57 -10.88 24.06 17.53
CA THR A 57 -11.15 25.43 18.00
C THR A 57 -9.83 26.17 18.21
N ALA A 58 -9.67 27.31 17.55
CA ALA A 58 -8.51 28.18 17.66
C ALA A 58 -8.53 28.96 18.99
N ILE A 59 -7.44 28.90 19.75
CA ILE A 59 -7.24 29.69 20.97
C ILE A 59 -6.25 30.81 20.68
N ARG A 60 -6.72 32.06 20.70
CA ARG A 60 -5.92 33.21 20.30
C ARG A 60 -5.01 33.70 21.43
N PHE A 61 -3.74 33.91 21.09
CA PHE A 61 -2.74 34.63 21.87
C PHE A 61 -2.21 35.79 21.04
N ASP A 62 -2.16 36.99 21.60
CA ASP A 62 -1.80 38.22 20.87
C ASP A 62 -0.96 39.19 21.71
N TRP A 63 -0.17 40.02 21.04
CA TRP A 63 0.78 40.94 21.66
C TRP A 63 1.03 42.19 20.81
N ALA A 64 1.53 43.25 21.44
CA ALA A 64 2.04 44.43 20.75
C ALA A 64 3.47 44.19 20.23
N PRO A 65 3.86 44.84 19.11
CA PRO A 65 5.15 44.59 18.48
C PRO A 65 6.32 45.00 19.38
N ALA A 66 7.37 44.19 19.37
CA ALA A 66 8.71 44.60 19.75
C ALA A 66 9.32 45.55 18.69
N VAL A 67 10.14 46.50 19.13
CA VAL A 67 10.74 47.54 18.28
C VAL A 67 12.26 47.45 18.35
N SER A 68 12.89 47.38 17.17
CA SER A 68 14.34 47.58 17.04
C SER A 68 14.65 49.07 16.98
N SER A 69 15.62 49.57 17.76
CA SER A 69 16.03 50.98 17.72
C SER A 69 16.65 51.43 16.38
N LYS A 70 16.88 50.49 15.46
CA LYS A 70 17.35 50.72 14.08
C LYS A 70 16.36 50.22 13.01
N ASN A 71 15.12 49.91 13.39
CA ASN A 71 14.05 49.44 12.49
C ASN A 71 14.39 48.15 11.72
N TYR A 72 15.22 47.27 12.29
CA TYR A 72 15.40 45.92 11.76
C TYR A 72 14.10 45.10 11.88
N GLY A 73 13.90 44.17 10.95
CA GLY A 73 12.72 43.30 10.94
C GLY A 73 12.70 42.38 12.16
N VAL A 74 11.55 42.28 12.80
CA VAL A 74 11.32 41.44 13.98
C VAL A 74 10.43 40.26 13.60
N THR A 75 10.77 39.08 14.12
CA THR A 75 9.95 37.87 14.04
C THR A 75 9.62 37.35 15.44
N TYR A 76 8.57 36.56 15.55
CA TYR A 76 7.99 36.14 16.82
C TYR A 76 7.76 34.63 16.88
N LYS A 77 8.04 34.05 18.05
CA LYS A 77 7.68 32.69 18.44
C LYS A 77 6.85 32.73 19.73
N PHE A 78 5.75 31.99 19.75
CA PHE A 78 4.97 31.75 20.96
C PHE A 78 5.59 30.62 21.79
N VAL A 79 5.59 30.77 23.12
CA VAL A 79 5.99 29.73 24.07
C VAL A 79 4.99 29.60 25.22
N LEU A 80 4.66 28.37 25.61
CA LEU A 80 3.81 28.00 26.75
C LEU A 80 4.55 26.97 27.59
N ASP A 81 4.54 27.14 28.91
CA ASP A 81 5.29 26.28 29.84
C ASP A 81 4.57 26.18 31.20
N SER A 82 5.06 25.32 32.08
CA SER A 82 4.65 25.22 33.47
C SER A 82 4.78 26.57 34.18
N ALA A 83 3.85 26.86 35.10
CA ALA A 83 3.88 28.10 35.87
C ALA A 83 5.19 28.28 36.68
N ALA A 84 5.87 27.18 37.02
CA ALA A 84 7.11 27.17 37.79
C ALA A 84 8.38 27.46 36.96
N ASN A 85 8.34 27.33 35.63
CA ASN A 85 9.54 27.58 34.81
C ASN A 85 9.84 29.09 34.75
N ALA A 86 11.06 29.48 35.10
CA ALA A 86 11.48 30.88 35.14
C ALA A 86 11.72 31.48 33.74
N ASP A 87 12.28 30.71 32.79
CA ASP A 87 12.96 31.27 31.61
C ASP A 87 12.50 30.73 30.24
N PHE A 88 11.59 29.76 30.18
CA PHE A 88 11.12 29.12 28.94
C PHE A 88 12.24 28.47 28.10
N SER A 89 13.32 28.01 28.73
CA SER A 89 14.41 27.30 28.06
C SER A 89 13.97 25.96 27.45
N THR A 90 12.96 25.30 28.03
CA THR A 90 12.37 24.04 27.53
C THR A 90 10.84 24.09 27.55
N PRO A 91 10.20 24.89 26.67
CA PRO A 91 8.77 25.14 26.74
C PRO A 91 7.96 23.89 26.39
N ILE A 92 6.81 23.72 27.05
CA ILE A 92 5.84 22.65 26.77
C ILE A 92 5.34 22.74 25.33
N LEU A 93 5.07 23.96 24.85
CA LEU A 93 4.66 24.23 23.47
C LEU A 93 5.41 25.45 22.94
N SER A 94 5.91 25.35 21.71
CA SER A 94 6.62 26.42 21.02
C SER A 94 6.21 26.45 19.56
N MET A 95 5.77 27.61 19.05
CA MET A 95 5.24 27.73 17.69
C MET A 95 5.65 29.04 17.04
N SER A 96 6.18 28.97 15.82
CA SER A 96 6.43 30.16 14.99
C SER A 96 5.13 30.77 14.50
N THR A 97 5.11 32.09 14.36
CA THR A 97 3.92 32.80 13.90
C THR A 97 3.81 32.86 12.37
N GLY A 98 2.62 33.15 11.86
CA GLY A 98 2.38 33.29 10.42
C GLY A 98 3.11 34.47 9.77
N ASN A 99 2.99 34.59 8.45
CA ASN A 99 3.62 35.66 7.64
C ASN A 99 5.16 35.72 7.81
N GLY A 100 5.82 34.57 7.77
CA GLY A 100 7.27 34.46 7.98
C GLY A 100 7.70 34.89 9.39
N GLY A 101 6.87 34.65 10.40
CA GLY A 101 7.15 35.01 11.80
C GLY A 101 6.74 36.43 12.19
N LYS A 102 6.07 37.20 11.33
CA LYS A 102 5.77 38.63 11.60
C LYS A 102 4.39 38.86 12.22
N ASN A 103 3.53 37.85 12.29
CA ASN A 103 2.23 38.02 12.91
C ASN A 103 2.37 38.37 14.40
N LEU A 104 1.50 39.27 14.87
CA LEU A 104 1.40 39.70 16.27
C LEU A 104 0.40 38.87 17.09
N PHE A 105 0.04 37.71 16.55
CA PHE A 105 -0.85 36.75 17.19
C PHE A 105 -0.54 35.34 16.70
N ILE A 106 -1.00 34.37 17.47
CA ILE A 106 -1.03 32.96 17.10
C ILE A 106 -2.33 32.31 17.59
N GLU A 107 -2.76 31.27 16.89
CA GLU A 107 -4.02 30.58 17.14
C GLU A 107 -3.80 29.06 17.19
N PRO A 108 -3.07 28.52 18.20
CA PRO A 108 -3.01 27.09 18.43
C PRO A 108 -4.42 26.51 18.63
N THR A 109 -4.67 25.34 18.04
CA THR A 109 -5.93 24.61 18.24
C THR A 109 -6.00 24.01 19.64
N ALA A 110 -7.22 23.79 20.15
CA ALA A 110 -7.44 23.12 21.42
C ALA A 110 -6.73 21.75 21.49
N ALA A 111 -6.73 20.99 20.39
CA ALA A 111 -6.00 19.72 20.28
C ALA A 111 -4.48 19.89 20.42
N GLN A 112 -3.87 20.91 19.80
CA GLN A 112 -2.43 21.16 19.91
C GLN A 112 -2.02 21.50 21.35
N ILE A 113 -2.82 22.30 22.06
CA ILE A 113 -2.57 22.62 23.47
C ILE A 113 -2.76 21.36 24.33
N ASP A 114 -3.87 20.62 24.18
CA ASP A 114 -4.12 19.42 24.98
C ASP A 114 -3.04 18.36 24.78
N GLN A 115 -2.61 18.14 23.54
CA GLN A 115 -1.55 17.19 23.20
C GLN A 115 -0.21 17.58 23.82
N ALA A 116 0.16 18.87 23.77
CA ALA A 116 1.39 19.35 24.41
C ALA A 116 1.36 19.14 25.92
N LEU A 117 0.22 19.40 26.57
CA LEU A 117 0.04 19.15 28.01
C LEU A 117 0.04 17.66 28.34
N SER A 118 -0.57 16.83 27.49
CA SER A 118 -0.52 15.38 27.61
C SER A 118 0.93 14.88 27.56
N MET A 119 1.72 15.35 26.60
CA MET A 119 3.14 15.00 26.43
C MET A 119 4.03 15.52 27.56
N ALA A 120 3.63 16.61 28.22
CA ALA A 120 4.28 17.15 29.42
C ALA A 120 3.92 16.36 30.70
N GLY A 121 3.03 15.37 30.62
CA GLY A 121 2.71 14.46 31.72
C GLY A 121 1.55 14.91 32.59
N TYR A 122 0.80 15.93 32.21
CA TYR A 122 -0.44 16.28 32.91
C TYR A 122 -1.53 15.24 32.60
N ASP A 123 -2.41 14.97 33.55
CA ASP A 123 -3.52 14.02 33.39
C ASP A 123 -4.70 14.64 32.65
N ALA A 124 -5.47 13.83 31.92
CA ALA A 124 -6.70 14.29 31.30
C ALA A 124 -7.70 14.78 32.36
N ASN A 125 -8.62 15.66 31.97
CA ASN A 125 -9.62 16.27 32.84
C ASN A 125 -9.04 17.02 34.05
N THR A 126 -7.77 17.41 34.02
CA THR A 126 -7.17 18.28 35.04
C THR A 126 -7.08 19.73 34.56
N THR A 127 -7.07 20.66 35.52
CA THR A 127 -6.75 22.06 35.26
C THR A 127 -5.29 22.28 35.58
N VAL A 128 -4.53 22.71 34.58
CA VAL A 128 -3.08 22.87 34.67
C VAL A 128 -2.70 24.35 34.78
N PRO A 129 -1.96 24.76 35.84
CA PRO A 129 -1.41 26.10 35.92
C PRO A 129 -0.18 26.25 35.02
N LEU A 130 -0.22 27.21 34.11
CA LEU A 130 0.78 27.45 33.08
C LEU A 130 1.19 28.93 33.03
N LYS A 131 2.24 29.21 32.27
CA LYS A 131 2.68 30.56 31.90
C LYS A 131 2.97 30.60 30.41
N TRP A 132 2.65 31.70 29.74
CA TRP A 132 2.96 31.89 28.32
C TRP A 132 3.75 33.17 28.09
N ALA A 133 4.56 33.19 27.04
CA ALA A 133 5.35 34.34 26.62
C ALA A 133 5.55 34.35 25.09
N VAL A 134 6.14 35.44 24.61
CA VAL A 134 6.51 35.62 23.21
C VAL A 134 8.01 35.92 23.15
N VAL A 135 8.69 35.19 22.29
CA VAL A 135 10.10 35.40 21.95
C VAL A 135 10.12 36.28 20.70
N ALA A 136 10.69 37.48 20.82
CA ALA A 136 10.94 38.37 19.68
C ALA A 136 12.41 38.27 19.26
N GLN A 137 12.64 38.02 17.98
CA GLN A 137 13.97 37.87 17.39
C GLN A 137 14.18 38.90 16.27
N SER A 138 15.34 39.55 16.28
CA SER A 138 15.80 40.44 15.21
C SER A 138 17.30 40.27 15.04
N LEU A 139 17.74 39.84 13.85
CA LEU A 139 19.15 39.52 13.57
C LEU A 139 19.74 38.60 14.66
N SER A 140 20.75 39.08 15.38
CA SER A 140 21.47 38.36 16.44
C SER A 140 20.87 38.51 17.84
N LYS A 141 19.83 39.35 18.04
CA LYS A 141 19.21 39.59 19.35
C LYS A 141 17.88 38.86 19.48
N GLU A 142 17.68 38.27 20.65
CA GLU A 142 16.45 37.61 21.07
C GLU A 142 16.03 38.18 22.44
N ILE A 143 14.75 38.50 22.59
CA ILE A 143 14.16 38.92 23.87
C ILE A 143 12.87 38.15 24.13
N VAL A 144 12.75 37.61 25.35
CA VAL A 144 11.53 36.94 25.82
C VAL A 144 10.70 37.95 26.59
N SER A 145 9.39 38.02 26.34
CA SER A 145 8.49 38.84 27.14
C SER A 145 8.40 38.37 28.58
N THR A 146 8.06 39.28 29.50
CA THR A 146 7.54 38.88 30.81
C THR A 146 6.28 38.02 30.59
N GLY A 147 6.33 36.77 31.05
CA GLY A 147 5.24 35.82 30.82
C GLY A 147 4.00 36.12 31.65
N LYS A 148 2.84 35.73 31.14
CA LYS A 148 1.53 35.82 31.82
C LYS A 148 1.06 34.45 32.30
N LEU A 149 0.53 34.37 33.52
CA LEU A 149 -0.05 33.13 34.04
C LEU A 149 -1.41 32.85 33.39
N VAL A 150 -1.70 31.58 33.13
CA VAL A 150 -3.01 31.09 32.66
C VAL A 150 -3.28 29.71 33.27
N SER A 151 -4.55 29.32 33.38
CA SER A 151 -4.95 27.97 33.75
C SER A 151 -5.64 27.30 32.56
N VAL A 152 -5.21 26.09 32.19
CA VAL A 152 -5.79 25.35 31.06
C VAL A 152 -6.48 24.09 31.56
N LYS A 153 -7.80 23.98 31.38
CA LYS A 153 -8.55 22.74 31.61
C LYS A 153 -8.41 21.84 30.39
N ARG A 154 -7.76 20.69 30.58
CA ARG A 154 -7.54 19.66 29.54
C ARG A 154 -8.83 18.98 29.09
N PHE A 155 -8.77 18.29 27.95
CA PHE A 155 -9.84 17.42 27.47
C PHE A 155 -10.23 16.37 28.50
N GLN A 156 -11.48 15.91 28.45
CA GLN A 156 -12.02 14.97 29.43
C GLN A 156 -11.33 13.61 29.37
N ASN A 157 -10.99 13.12 28.17
CA ASN A 157 -10.34 11.82 27.95
C ASN A 157 -9.02 11.96 27.19
N GLU A 158 -8.05 11.06 27.48
CA GLU A 158 -6.90 10.85 26.60
C GLU A 158 -7.37 10.28 25.24
N THR A 159 -6.52 10.41 24.22
CA THR A 159 -6.75 10.16 22.78
C THR A 159 -7.74 9.05 22.40
N THR A 160 -8.59 9.32 21.40
CA THR A 160 -9.69 8.46 20.92
C THR A 160 -9.26 7.26 20.06
N SER A 161 -7.96 7.00 19.90
CA SER A 161 -7.42 5.95 19.03
C SER A 161 -6.07 5.46 19.56
N LEU A 162 -5.75 4.20 19.33
CA LEU A 162 -4.50 3.59 19.75
C LEU A 162 -3.97 2.65 18.67
N TYR A 163 -2.64 2.62 18.53
CA TYR A 163 -1.91 1.86 17.54
C TYR A 163 -0.72 1.17 18.19
N LEU A 164 -0.29 0.06 17.61
CA LEU A 164 0.79 -0.78 18.10
C LEU A 164 1.94 -0.82 17.09
N SER A 165 3.17 -0.51 17.51
CA SER A 165 4.36 -0.61 16.66
C SER A 165 5.61 -0.99 17.46
N GLY A 166 6.51 -1.74 16.84
CA GLY A 166 7.77 -2.17 17.42
C GLY A 166 8.32 -3.45 16.79
N SER A 167 9.55 -3.80 17.16
CA SER A 167 10.29 -4.96 16.60
C SER A 167 9.61 -6.30 16.85
N ALA A 168 8.75 -6.41 17.86
CA ALA A 168 7.94 -7.61 18.09
C ALA A 168 6.78 -7.77 17.11
N THR A 169 6.28 -6.68 16.51
CA THR A 169 5.01 -6.63 15.79
C THR A 169 5.16 -7.04 14.32
N GLU A 170 4.08 -7.49 13.68
CA GLU A 170 4.06 -7.86 12.25
C GLU A 170 4.38 -6.71 11.29
N LYS A 171 4.30 -5.46 11.77
CA LYS A 171 4.58 -4.24 10.99
C LYS A 171 5.92 -3.59 11.35
N GLY A 172 6.66 -4.19 12.28
CA GLY A 172 7.96 -3.71 12.70
C GLY A 172 7.90 -2.32 13.36
N THR A 173 9.00 -1.58 13.26
CA THR A 173 9.22 -0.29 13.95
C THR A 173 8.72 0.92 13.15
N ASP A 174 8.20 0.74 11.94
CA ASP A 174 7.64 1.84 11.17
C ASP A 174 6.27 2.24 11.73
N VAL A 175 6.23 3.37 12.42
CA VAL A 175 5.01 3.88 13.06
C VAL A 175 3.94 4.26 12.03
N SER A 176 4.30 4.57 10.79
CA SER A 176 3.32 4.83 9.72
C SER A 176 2.53 3.59 9.33
N GLN A 177 3.07 2.41 9.63
CA GLN A 177 2.44 1.11 9.41
C GLN A 177 1.90 0.50 10.71
N ALA A 178 1.82 1.27 11.80
CA ALA A 178 1.39 0.76 13.11
C ALA A 178 0.01 0.09 13.04
N ILE A 179 -0.13 -1.02 13.77
CA ILE A 179 -1.34 -1.83 13.80
C ILE A 179 -2.41 -1.08 14.60
N MET A 180 -3.52 -0.70 13.95
CA MET A 180 -4.65 -0.08 14.64
C MET A 180 -5.27 -1.05 15.65
N MET A 181 -5.57 -0.53 16.85
CA MET A 181 -6.34 -1.23 17.87
C MET A 181 -7.81 -0.81 17.78
N ARG A 182 -8.71 -1.77 17.81
CA ARG A 182 -10.16 -1.56 17.88
C ARG A 182 -10.50 -0.90 19.22
N ALA A 183 -11.27 0.18 19.19
CA ALA A 183 -11.80 0.78 20.41
C ALA A 183 -13.09 0.07 20.82
N LEU A 184 -13.16 -0.40 22.07
CA LEU A 184 -14.41 -0.89 22.62
C LEU A 184 -15.36 0.29 22.87
N LYS A 185 -16.65 0.03 22.66
CA LYS A 185 -17.72 1.02 22.77
C LYS A 185 -18.70 0.62 23.86
N ASP A 186 -19.38 1.60 24.45
CA ASP A 186 -20.51 1.33 25.33
C ASP A 186 -21.80 1.10 24.51
N SER A 187 -22.93 0.93 25.19
CA SER A 187 -24.23 0.72 24.57
C SER A 187 -24.74 1.90 23.74
N ASP A 188 -24.22 3.10 23.98
CA ASP A 188 -24.53 4.30 23.20
C ASP A 188 -23.59 4.46 21.98
N GLY A 189 -22.64 3.54 21.80
CA GLY A 189 -21.63 3.61 20.75
C GLY A 189 -20.46 4.56 21.07
N LYS A 190 -20.33 5.02 22.32
CA LYS A 190 -19.22 5.91 22.73
C LYS A 190 -17.98 5.10 23.11
N PRO A 191 -16.76 5.59 22.83
CA PRO A 191 -15.53 4.90 23.22
C PRO A 191 -15.43 4.72 24.74
N THR A 192 -15.01 3.54 25.18
CA THR A 192 -14.77 3.24 26.60
C THR A 192 -13.32 3.47 27.03
N ASN A 193 -12.45 3.92 26.11
CA ASN A 193 -10.99 4.01 26.29
C ASN A 193 -10.28 2.66 26.56
N VAL A 194 -10.94 1.54 26.22
CA VAL A 194 -10.33 0.22 26.19
C VAL A 194 -10.12 -0.19 24.74
N PHE A 195 -8.91 -0.60 24.40
CA PHE A 195 -8.50 -0.92 23.04
C PHE A 195 -8.02 -2.36 22.95
N GLU A 196 -8.26 -3.00 21.80
CA GLU A 196 -7.78 -4.35 21.55
C GLU A 196 -7.25 -4.56 20.13
N ALA A 197 -6.26 -5.44 19.99
CA ALA A 197 -5.79 -5.90 18.68
C ALA A 197 -5.44 -7.38 18.72
N TYR A 198 -5.62 -8.02 17.57
CA TYR A 198 -5.19 -9.39 17.31
C TYR A 198 -3.99 -9.37 16.38
N THR A 199 -2.83 -9.81 16.85
CA THR A 199 -1.59 -9.81 16.04
C THR A 199 -0.60 -10.85 16.51
N ARG A 200 0.31 -11.26 15.62
CA ARG A 200 1.45 -12.10 15.97
C ARG A 200 2.58 -11.26 16.55
N LEU A 201 3.12 -11.73 17.67
CA LEU A 201 4.33 -11.19 18.27
C LEU A 201 5.51 -12.15 18.05
N THR A 202 6.70 -11.57 17.92
CA THR A 202 7.98 -12.29 17.83
C THR A 202 8.73 -12.20 19.16
N ALA A 203 9.16 -13.33 19.72
CA ALA A 203 9.96 -13.37 20.94
C ALA A 203 11.25 -12.55 20.81
N GLY A 204 11.68 -11.94 21.91
CA GLY A 204 12.86 -11.08 21.96
C GLY A 204 12.66 -9.66 21.41
N GLY A 205 11.53 -9.40 20.74
CA GLY A 205 11.13 -8.06 20.31
C GLY A 205 10.41 -7.26 21.42
N THR A 206 10.24 -5.97 21.18
CA THR A 206 9.44 -5.08 22.02
C THR A 206 8.48 -4.23 21.17
N PHE A 207 7.51 -3.58 21.82
CA PHE A 207 6.59 -2.64 21.18
C PHE A 207 6.18 -1.50 22.12
N LEU A 208 5.57 -0.47 21.55
CA LEU A 208 4.94 0.65 22.24
C LEU A 208 3.54 0.88 21.68
N PHE A 209 2.71 1.58 22.46
CA PHE A 209 1.42 2.07 22.00
C PHE A 209 1.52 3.53 21.57
N TYR A 210 0.82 3.88 20.51
CA TYR A 210 0.85 5.19 19.86
C TYR A 210 -0.58 5.69 19.72
N SER A 211 -0.86 6.92 20.13
CA SER A 211 -2.15 7.58 19.85
C SER A 211 -2.42 7.82 18.36
N GLN A 212 -1.38 7.87 17.51
CA GLN A 212 -1.47 8.11 16.07
C GLN A 212 -0.37 7.33 15.33
N PRO A 213 -0.57 6.94 14.06
CA PRO A 213 0.42 6.21 13.28
C PRO A 213 1.44 7.16 12.63
N ASN A 214 2.03 8.08 13.42
CA ASN A 214 3.03 9.03 12.92
C ASN A 214 3.94 9.55 14.04
N ALA A 215 4.95 10.34 13.67
CA ALA A 215 5.97 10.87 14.58
C ALA A 215 5.44 11.82 15.67
N ASN A 216 4.25 12.41 15.49
CA ASN A 216 3.64 13.33 16.46
C ASN A 216 2.84 12.59 17.55
N SER A 217 2.84 11.26 17.54
CA SER A 217 2.04 10.49 18.49
C SER A 217 2.47 10.71 19.95
N ILE A 218 1.49 10.77 20.86
CA ILE A 218 1.71 10.44 22.26
C ILE A 218 2.06 8.95 22.34
N VAL A 219 3.13 8.62 23.06
CA VAL A 219 3.67 7.27 23.17
C VAL A 219 3.44 6.74 24.58
N PHE A 220 2.88 5.54 24.68
CA PHE A 220 2.67 4.81 25.93
C PHE A 220 3.49 3.53 25.92
N GLY A 221 4.08 3.21 27.07
CA GLY A 221 4.87 2.00 27.29
C GLY A 221 4.71 1.50 28.71
N ALA A 222 5.53 0.52 29.09
CA ALA A 222 5.47 -0.08 30.41
C ALA A 222 5.90 0.90 31.53
N ALA A 223 5.21 0.80 32.65
CA ALA A 223 5.64 1.27 33.97
C ALA A 223 6.03 0.12 34.92
N GLY A 224 5.92 -1.12 34.46
CA GLY A 224 6.17 -2.35 35.24
C GLY A 224 4.88 -3.10 35.59
N ASN A 225 4.96 -4.41 35.82
CA ASN A 225 3.84 -5.25 36.30
C ASN A 225 2.50 -5.10 35.54
N GLY A 226 2.54 -4.99 34.20
CA GLY A 226 1.32 -4.87 33.38
C GLY A 226 0.68 -3.48 33.37
N THR A 227 1.35 -2.46 33.92
CA THR A 227 0.87 -1.07 33.94
C THR A 227 1.48 -0.21 32.83
N LEU A 228 0.71 0.76 32.36
CA LEU A 228 1.05 1.71 31.31
C LEU A 228 1.41 3.08 31.88
N ARG A 229 2.33 3.76 31.22
CA ARG A 229 2.55 5.20 31.41
C ARG A 229 2.96 5.87 30.11
N LYS A 230 2.73 7.19 30.03
CA LYS A 230 3.28 8.04 28.98
C LYS A 230 4.81 7.97 29.01
N LYS A 231 5.42 7.89 27.82
CA LYS A 231 6.89 7.72 27.66
C LYS A 231 7.45 6.55 28.48
N GLY A 232 6.64 5.50 28.68
CA GLY A 232 7.06 4.27 29.33
C GLY A 232 8.11 3.52 28.52
N THR A 233 8.74 2.52 29.13
CA THR A 233 9.74 1.70 28.43
C THR A 233 9.05 0.78 27.41
N PRO A 234 9.74 0.34 26.33
CA PRO A 234 9.17 -0.63 25.39
C PRO A 234 8.69 -1.89 26.11
N ILE A 235 7.50 -2.38 25.74
CA ILE A 235 6.86 -3.56 26.30
C ILE A 235 7.45 -4.79 25.61
N PRO A 236 8.07 -5.74 26.34
CA PRO A 236 8.56 -6.97 25.74
C PRO A 236 7.42 -7.90 25.33
N ALA A 237 7.57 -8.58 24.19
CA ALA A 237 6.64 -9.64 23.81
C ALA A 237 6.68 -10.78 24.85
N PRO A 238 5.53 -11.31 25.30
CA PRO A 238 5.49 -12.43 26.25
C PRO A 238 6.06 -13.75 25.67
N GLY A 239 6.16 -13.84 24.35
CA GLY A 239 6.72 -14.97 23.61
C GLY A 239 6.26 -14.94 22.15
N SER A 240 6.81 -15.81 21.30
CA SER A 240 6.35 -15.92 19.91
C SER A 240 4.96 -16.53 19.85
N GLY A 241 4.06 -15.94 19.08
CA GLY A 241 2.70 -16.45 18.90
C GLY A 241 1.70 -15.35 18.57
N THR A 242 0.45 -15.74 18.34
CA THR A 242 -0.64 -14.78 18.11
C THR A 242 -1.31 -14.44 19.43
N TYR A 243 -1.62 -13.16 19.64
CA TYR A 243 -2.20 -12.66 20.88
C TYR A 243 -3.36 -11.72 20.58
N ARG A 244 -4.36 -11.76 21.46
CA ARG A 244 -5.21 -10.60 21.73
C ARG A 244 -4.47 -9.74 22.75
N ILE A 245 -4.18 -8.50 22.38
CA ILE A 245 -3.53 -7.50 23.21
C ILE A 245 -4.60 -6.50 23.61
N THR A 246 -4.77 -6.24 24.90
CA THR A 246 -5.69 -5.24 25.41
C THR A 246 -4.92 -4.13 26.10
N ALA A 247 -5.31 -2.88 25.85
CA ALA A 247 -4.85 -1.69 26.57
C ALA A 247 -6.07 -0.98 27.17
N ASP A 248 -6.10 -0.87 28.50
CA ASP A 248 -7.13 -0.15 29.25
C ASP A 248 -6.54 1.18 29.73
N MET A 249 -6.96 2.26 29.09
CA MET A 249 -6.45 3.60 29.37
C MET A 249 -7.14 4.25 30.58
N ASN A 250 -8.24 3.68 31.09
CA ASN A 250 -8.86 4.16 32.33
C ASN A 250 -8.06 3.69 33.54
N ASN A 251 -7.65 2.41 33.51
CA ASN A 251 -6.88 1.79 34.58
C ASN A 251 -5.35 1.86 34.37
N ASN A 252 -4.92 2.35 33.21
CA ASN A 252 -3.51 2.36 32.78
C ASN A 252 -2.88 0.97 32.86
N THR A 253 -3.51 -0.02 32.24
CA THR A 253 -3.03 -1.41 32.22
C THR A 253 -3.01 -2.00 30.82
N TYR A 254 -2.19 -3.02 30.60
CA TYR A 254 -2.19 -3.82 29.39
C TYR A 254 -2.12 -5.31 29.72
N SER A 255 -2.70 -6.14 28.85
CA SER A 255 -2.75 -7.60 29.04
C SER A 255 -2.63 -8.37 27.72
N PHE A 256 -2.24 -9.64 27.82
CA PHE A 256 -2.13 -10.55 26.69
C PHE A 256 -2.98 -11.80 26.91
N VAL A 257 -3.74 -12.19 25.90
CA VAL A 257 -4.34 -13.53 25.81
C VAL A 257 -3.77 -14.21 24.58
N LYS A 258 -3.04 -15.31 24.77
CA LYS A 258 -2.48 -16.08 23.67
C LYS A 258 -3.59 -16.78 22.90
N ILE A 259 -3.55 -16.71 21.58
CA ILE A 259 -4.46 -17.35 20.65
C ILE A 259 -3.68 -18.47 19.94
N ASP A 260 -3.85 -19.70 20.41
CA ASP A 260 -3.24 -20.89 19.81
C ASP A 260 -4.01 -21.33 18.56
N LYS A 261 -5.33 -21.16 18.54
CA LYS A 261 -6.17 -21.42 17.36
C LYS A 261 -7.46 -20.60 17.40
N TRP A 262 -7.96 -20.26 16.22
CA TRP A 262 -9.39 -19.99 16.01
C TRP A 262 -9.99 -21.17 15.26
N SER A 263 -11.19 -21.56 15.63
CA SER A 263 -11.94 -22.65 14.98
C SER A 263 -13.36 -22.22 14.68
N VAL A 264 -13.96 -22.81 13.65
CA VAL A 264 -15.41 -22.77 13.48
C VAL A 264 -16.06 -23.96 14.16
N VAL A 265 -17.20 -23.72 14.81
CA VAL A 265 -17.93 -24.70 15.61
C VAL A 265 -19.43 -24.46 15.42
N GLY A 266 -20.20 -25.51 15.15
CA GLY A 266 -21.64 -25.37 14.94
C GLY A 266 -22.27 -26.51 14.17
N GLY A 267 -23.60 -26.52 14.12
CA GLY A 267 -24.39 -27.54 13.43
C GLY A 267 -24.16 -27.60 11.91
N ALA A 268 -23.60 -26.53 11.34
CA ALA A 268 -23.21 -26.49 9.92
C ALA A 268 -22.15 -27.53 9.55
N PHE A 269 -21.34 -28.00 10.51
CA PHE A 269 -20.21 -28.89 10.28
C PHE A 269 -20.50 -30.32 10.77
N ALA A 270 -19.81 -31.31 10.20
CA ALA A 270 -19.99 -32.71 10.56
C ALA A 270 -19.74 -33.00 12.05
N SER A 271 -18.80 -32.26 12.65
CA SER A 271 -18.42 -32.38 14.06
C SER A 271 -19.38 -31.63 15.02
N GLY A 272 -20.32 -30.85 14.49
CA GLY A 272 -21.36 -30.17 15.26
C GLY A 272 -20.81 -29.19 16.30
N TRP A 273 -21.54 -29.04 17.42
CA TRP A 273 -21.15 -28.20 18.55
C TRP A 273 -20.06 -28.82 19.46
N GLY A 274 -19.68 -30.08 19.21
CA GLY A 274 -18.69 -30.82 20.00
C GLY A 274 -17.28 -30.79 19.41
N GLY A 275 -17.10 -30.36 18.16
CA GLY A 275 -15.81 -30.32 17.48
C GLY A 275 -15.27 -28.92 17.22
N ASP A 276 -14.10 -28.87 16.58
CA ASP A 276 -13.42 -27.66 16.13
C ASP A 276 -12.88 -27.91 14.71
N GLU A 277 -13.23 -27.05 13.76
CA GLU A 277 -12.55 -26.98 12.46
C GLU A 277 -11.58 -25.77 12.50
N PRO A 278 -10.27 -25.96 12.68
CA PRO A 278 -9.32 -24.87 12.88
C PRO A 278 -9.09 -24.02 11.61
N LEU A 279 -8.74 -22.76 11.83
CA LEU A 279 -8.34 -21.80 10.80
C LEU A 279 -6.85 -21.48 10.90
N ASP A 280 -6.24 -21.26 9.74
CA ASP A 280 -4.84 -20.90 9.60
C ASP A 280 -4.65 -19.39 9.66
N TYR A 281 -3.70 -18.94 10.46
CA TYR A 281 -3.37 -17.52 10.57
C TYR A 281 -2.65 -17.01 9.31
N GLN A 282 -3.22 -15.98 8.69
CA GLN A 282 -2.69 -15.36 7.46
C GLN A 282 -1.86 -14.09 7.75
N GLY A 283 -1.82 -13.64 9.00
CA GLY A 283 -1.17 -12.40 9.39
C GLY A 283 -2.14 -11.24 9.62
N ASN A 284 -1.68 -10.23 10.37
CA ASN A 284 -2.43 -8.98 10.64
C ASN A 284 -3.86 -9.19 11.17
N GLY A 285 -4.08 -10.18 12.05
CA GLY A 285 -5.41 -10.44 12.62
C GLY A 285 -6.39 -11.13 11.65
N VAL A 286 -5.90 -11.80 10.60
CA VAL A 286 -6.72 -12.54 9.64
C VAL A 286 -6.45 -14.05 9.74
N TRP A 287 -7.52 -14.84 9.70
CA TRP A 287 -7.47 -16.31 9.63
C TRP A 287 -8.34 -16.83 8.51
N THR A 288 -7.95 -17.94 7.88
CA THR A 288 -8.73 -18.58 6.81
C THR A 288 -8.69 -20.10 6.92
N SER A 289 -9.71 -20.78 6.38
CA SER A 289 -9.70 -22.22 6.15
C SER A 289 -10.64 -22.60 5.01
N ILE A 290 -10.45 -23.79 4.44
CA ILE A 290 -11.48 -24.42 3.59
C ILE A 290 -12.24 -25.40 4.48
N VAL A 291 -13.51 -25.12 4.71
CA VAL A 291 -14.39 -25.94 5.55
C VAL A 291 -15.50 -26.56 4.71
N ASP A 292 -15.92 -27.78 5.07
CA ASP A 292 -17.07 -28.42 4.43
C ASP A 292 -18.35 -28.14 5.24
N VAL A 293 -19.25 -27.35 4.67
CA VAL A 293 -20.57 -27.08 5.24
C VAL A 293 -21.46 -28.27 4.92
N ALA A 294 -21.65 -29.15 5.91
CA ALA A 294 -22.44 -30.37 5.79
C ALA A 294 -23.96 -30.09 5.79
N LYS A 295 -24.40 -29.04 6.51
CA LYS A 295 -25.81 -28.69 6.68
C LYS A 295 -26.03 -27.19 6.68
N ALA A 296 -27.23 -26.78 6.28
CA ALA A 296 -27.67 -25.39 6.33
C ALA A 296 -28.07 -24.98 7.76
N GLU A 297 -27.09 -24.92 8.67
CA GLU A 297 -27.25 -24.59 10.08
C GLU A 297 -26.30 -23.46 10.51
N GLY A 298 -26.41 -23.02 11.76
CA GLY A 298 -25.59 -21.95 12.33
C GLY A 298 -24.22 -22.43 12.83
N PHE A 299 -23.25 -21.52 12.90
CA PHE A 299 -21.96 -21.73 13.54
C PHE A 299 -21.40 -20.46 14.20
N ILE A 300 -20.30 -20.60 14.94
CA ILE A 300 -19.56 -19.51 15.59
C ILE A 300 -18.06 -19.64 15.32
N PHE A 301 -17.29 -18.60 15.65
CA PHE A 301 -15.84 -18.75 15.83
C PHE A 301 -15.51 -18.89 17.32
N ARG A 302 -14.63 -19.83 17.66
CA ARG A 302 -14.16 -20.08 19.03
C ARG A 302 -12.64 -20.09 19.07
N ALA A 303 -12.05 -19.31 19.97
CA ALA A 303 -10.60 -19.32 20.18
C ALA A 303 -10.21 -20.41 21.18
N ASN A 304 -9.12 -21.12 20.95
CA ASN A 304 -8.50 -22.08 21.87
C ASN A 304 -9.40 -23.23 22.37
N GLY A 305 -10.57 -23.45 21.75
CA GLY A 305 -11.58 -24.36 22.29
C GLY A 305 -12.34 -23.80 23.50
N ASP A 306 -12.18 -22.52 23.83
CA ASP A 306 -12.71 -21.85 25.01
C ASP A 306 -14.03 -21.12 24.70
N TRP A 307 -15.12 -21.51 25.37
CA TRP A 307 -16.43 -20.86 25.25
C TRP A 307 -16.47 -19.44 25.80
N GLY A 308 -15.48 -19.02 26.59
CA GLY A 308 -15.31 -17.63 27.03
C GLY A 308 -14.79 -16.68 25.95
N ILE A 309 -14.25 -17.22 24.83
CA ILE A 309 -13.66 -16.44 23.75
C ILE A 309 -14.31 -16.86 22.41
N VAL A 310 -15.55 -16.41 22.23
CA VAL A 310 -16.36 -16.71 21.04
C VAL A 310 -16.76 -15.43 20.31
N MET A 311 -16.69 -15.46 18.98
CA MET A 311 -17.21 -14.41 18.10
C MET A 311 -18.50 -14.89 17.45
N LYS A 312 -19.53 -14.03 17.53
CA LYS A 312 -20.84 -14.25 16.93
C LYS A 312 -21.19 -13.13 15.98
N ARG A 313 -22.14 -13.39 15.08
CA ARG A 313 -22.62 -12.36 14.16
C ARG A 313 -23.44 -11.34 14.95
N VAL A 314 -23.18 -10.06 14.72
CA VAL A 314 -24.06 -8.99 15.21
C VAL A 314 -25.40 -9.13 14.49
N LYS A 315 -26.48 -9.29 15.25
CA LYS A 315 -27.81 -9.59 14.72
C LYS A 315 -28.25 -8.49 13.74
N GLY A 316 -28.77 -8.91 12.58
CA GLY A 316 -29.23 -7.99 11.54
C GLY A 316 -28.12 -7.38 10.67
N THR A 317 -26.87 -7.79 10.87
CA THR A 317 -25.75 -7.40 9.98
C THR A 317 -25.43 -8.52 9.00
N THR A 318 -24.86 -8.16 7.85
CA THR A 318 -24.41 -9.15 6.86
C THR A 318 -23.29 -10.03 7.40
N ASN A 319 -22.27 -9.41 8.00
CA ASN A 319 -21.05 -10.12 8.37
C ASN A 319 -20.26 -9.52 9.55
N GLN A 320 -20.84 -8.60 10.32
CA GLN A 320 -20.12 -8.00 11.44
C GLN A 320 -20.07 -8.97 12.62
N LEU A 321 -18.94 -9.00 13.30
CA LEU A 321 -18.71 -9.85 14.46
C LEU A 321 -18.62 -9.03 15.75
N VAL A 322 -19.01 -9.67 16.85
CA VAL A 322 -18.78 -9.19 18.22
C VAL A 322 -18.38 -10.36 19.10
N MET A 323 -17.50 -10.12 20.06
CA MET A 323 -17.22 -11.12 21.08
C MET A 323 -18.43 -11.22 22.01
N GLU A 324 -18.92 -12.43 22.27
CA GLU A 324 -20.14 -12.63 23.06
C GLU A 324 -20.08 -11.95 24.43
N SER A 325 -18.94 -12.04 25.11
CA SER A 325 -18.70 -11.41 26.41
C SER A 325 -18.67 -9.87 26.38
N GLN A 326 -18.47 -9.26 25.20
CA GLN A 326 -18.46 -7.81 25.02
C GLN A 326 -19.81 -7.26 24.53
N ALA A 327 -20.65 -8.10 23.93
CA ALA A 327 -21.81 -7.64 23.17
C ALA A 327 -22.81 -6.84 24.01
N VAL A 328 -23.10 -7.27 25.24
CA VAL A 328 -24.00 -6.55 26.15
C VAL A 328 -23.43 -5.17 26.51
N GLY A 329 -22.14 -5.08 26.79
CA GLY A 329 -21.46 -3.82 27.11
C GLY A 329 -21.48 -2.84 25.93
N GLU A 330 -21.40 -3.36 24.70
CA GLU A 330 -21.51 -2.60 23.45
C GLU A 330 -22.97 -2.35 23.00
N GLY A 331 -23.98 -2.78 23.77
CA GLY A 331 -25.40 -2.63 23.37
C GLY A 331 -25.81 -3.45 22.14
N LYS A 332 -25.04 -4.50 21.80
CA LYS A 332 -25.26 -5.33 20.61
C LYS A 332 -26.02 -6.61 20.94
N GLN A 333 -26.97 -6.94 20.09
CA GLN A 333 -27.52 -8.30 20.01
C GLN A 333 -26.68 -9.14 19.04
N PHE A 334 -26.58 -10.44 19.31
CA PHE A 334 -25.84 -11.37 18.49
C PHE A 334 -26.65 -12.61 18.15
N GLU A 335 -26.20 -13.36 17.15
CA GLU A 335 -26.76 -14.63 16.70
C GLU A 335 -25.64 -15.52 16.13
N ASP A 336 -25.94 -16.80 15.96
CA ASP A 336 -25.04 -17.70 15.24
C ASP A 336 -24.93 -17.29 13.76
N ILE A 337 -23.78 -17.52 13.18
CA ILE A 337 -23.49 -17.23 11.78
C ILE A 337 -24.24 -18.24 10.90
N PRO A 338 -25.10 -17.80 9.96
CA PRO A 338 -25.77 -18.73 9.06
C PRO A 338 -24.81 -19.27 7.99
N ALA A 339 -24.87 -20.59 7.73
CA ALA A 339 -24.20 -21.23 6.59
C ALA A 339 -25.24 -21.72 5.57
N PRO A 340 -25.75 -20.87 4.68
CA PRO A 340 -26.95 -21.19 3.88
C PRO A 340 -26.73 -22.20 2.75
N ALA A 341 -25.48 -22.48 2.36
CA ALA A 341 -25.13 -23.37 1.26
C ALA A 341 -24.19 -24.48 1.74
N THR A 342 -24.45 -25.71 1.31
CA THR A 342 -23.60 -26.86 1.62
C THR A 342 -22.41 -26.99 0.65
N GLY A 343 -21.44 -27.81 1.05
CA GLY A 343 -20.19 -28.08 0.34
C GLY A 343 -19.01 -27.25 0.85
N LYS A 344 -17.90 -27.31 0.13
CA LYS A 344 -16.66 -26.61 0.52
C LYS A 344 -16.79 -25.11 0.39
N HIS A 345 -16.35 -24.39 1.42
CA HIS A 345 -16.31 -22.93 1.46
C HIS A 345 -14.96 -22.46 2.00
N LEU A 346 -14.40 -21.43 1.38
CA LEU A 346 -13.36 -20.62 1.98
C LEU A 346 -14.01 -19.72 3.04
N ILE A 347 -13.67 -19.98 4.30
CA ILE A 347 -14.07 -19.13 5.42
C ILE A 347 -12.92 -18.17 5.78
N THR A 348 -13.24 -16.91 6.01
CA THR A 348 -12.29 -15.89 6.50
C THR A 348 -12.82 -15.27 7.77
N LEU A 349 -11.98 -15.20 8.80
CA LEU A 349 -12.18 -14.42 10.02
C LEU A 349 -11.22 -13.23 9.98
N ASN A 350 -11.75 -12.01 10.03
CA ASN A 350 -10.96 -10.79 10.04
C ASN A 350 -11.21 -10.00 11.34
N LEU A 351 -10.20 -10.00 12.21
CA LEU A 351 -10.18 -9.29 13.49
C LEU A 351 -9.22 -8.08 13.46
N SER A 352 -9.08 -7.45 12.30
CA SER A 352 -8.30 -6.22 12.14
C SER A 352 -9.20 -4.98 12.03
N GLY A 353 -8.66 -3.82 12.38
CA GLY A 353 -9.37 -2.53 12.32
C GLY A 353 -10.46 -2.36 13.38
N ASP A 354 -11.32 -1.35 13.20
CA ASP A 354 -12.39 -1.00 14.18
C ASP A 354 -13.62 -1.92 14.10
N GLN A 355 -13.76 -2.69 13.02
CA GLN A 355 -14.91 -3.56 12.79
C GLN A 355 -14.46 -4.96 12.37
N TYR A 356 -14.75 -5.93 13.22
CA TYR A 356 -14.49 -7.34 12.95
C TYR A 356 -15.54 -7.92 12.04
N THR A 357 -15.10 -8.78 11.11
CA THR A 357 -15.96 -9.33 10.06
C THR A 357 -15.61 -10.78 9.75
N TYR A 358 -16.52 -11.47 9.06
CA TYR A 358 -16.22 -12.74 8.41
C TYR A 358 -16.63 -12.75 6.93
N SER A 359 -16.18 -13.75 6.20
CA SER A 359 -16.76 -14.13 4.91
C SER A 359 -16.84 -15.65 4.78
N LEU A 360 -17.84 -16.11 4.02
CA LEU A 360 -18.04 -17.51 3.67
C LEU A 360 -18.29 -17.57 2.17
N VAL A 361 -17.27 -17.95 1.41
CA VAL A 361 -17.31 -17.97 -0.06
C VAL A 361 -17.24 -19.41 -0.52
N LYS A 362 -18.20 -19.84 -1.37
CA LYS A 362 -18.20 -21.20 -1.90
C LYS A 362 -16.90 -21.46 -2.65
N ASP A 363 -16.22 -22.54 -2.29
CA ASP A 363 -14.98 -22.97 -2.93
C ASP A 363 -15.30 -23.96 -4.04
N ASN A 364 -15.42 -23.44 -5.26
CA ASN A 364 -15.67 -24.25 -6.45
C ASN A 364 -14.37 -24.73 -7.12
N ARG A 365 -13.21 -24.60 -6.48
CA ARG A 365 -11.96 -25.11 -7.06
C ARG A 365 -12.06 -26.64 -7.23
N PRO A 366 -11.57 -27.20 -8.35
CA PRO A 366 -11.65 -28.64 -8.59
C PRO A 366 -10.95 -29.42 -7.47
N THR A 367 -11.64 -30.44 -6.96
CA THR A 367 -11.08 -31.34 -5.95
C THR A 367 -10.37 -32.55 -6.54
N THR A 368 -10.69 -32.90 -7.79
CA THR A 368 -10.09 -34.00 -8.54
C THR A 368 -9.77 -33.56 -9.96
N MET A 369 -8.78 -34.22 -10.55
CA MET A 369 -8.45 -34.05 -11.97
C MET A 369 -9.35 -34.98 -12.80
N PRO A 370 -10.00 -34.48 -13.87
CA PRO A 370 -10.79 -35.33 -14.76
C PRO A 370 -9.89 -36.17 -15.68
N ASP A 371 -10.45 -37.23 -16.27
CA ASP A 371 -9.73 -38.08 -17.25
C ASP A 371 -9.49 -37.36 -18.59
N LYS A 372 -10.42 -36.47 -18.97
CA LYS A 372 -10.39 -35.72 -20.22
C LYS A 372 -10.83 -34.27 -20.02
N LEU A 373 -10.33 -33.39 -20.87
CA LEU A 373 -10.69 -31.99 -20.86
C LEU A 373 -10.71 -31.40 -22.27
N TYR A 374 -11.81 -30.74 -22.61
CA TYR A 374 -12.09 -30.17 -23.92
C TYR A 374 -12.24 -28.65 -23.80
N LEU A 375 -11.62 -27.91 -24.72
CA LEU A 375 -11.97 -26.52 -24.96
C LEU A 375 -13.04 -26.49 -26.05
N LEU A 376 -14.19 -25.90 -25.75
CA LEU A 376 -15.33 -25.79 -26.65
C LEU A 376 -15.62 -24.33 -27.00
N GLN A 377 -16.23 -24.12 -28.17
CA GLN A 377 -16.84 -22.87 -28.59
C GLN A 377 -18.28 -23.18 -29.04
N GLY A 378 -19.24 -22.99 -28.14
CA GLY A 378 -20.58 -23.56 -28.33
C GLY A 378 -20.50 -25.09 -28.43
N ASN A 379 -21.09 -25.67 -29.47
CA ASN A 379 -21.07 -27.13 -29.69
C ASN A 379 -19.81 -27.62 -30.43
N ASN A 380 -18.88 -26.72 -30.79
CA ASN A 380 -17.68 -27.08 -31.53
C ASN A 380 -16.51 -27.37 -30.58
N VAL A 381 -15.84 -28.50 -30.77
CA VAL A 381 -14.60 -28.82 -30.07
C VAL A 381 -13.45 -28.03 -30.71
N VAL A 382 -12.88 -27.09 -29.95
CA VAL A 382 -11.69 -26.33 -30.36
C VAL A 382 -10.43 -27.17 -30.13
N ALA A 383 -10.34 -27.85 -28.99
CA ALA A 383 -9.23 -28.75 -28.68
C ALA A 383 -9.63 -29.82 -27.64
N GLU A 384 -9.04 -31.01 -27.75
CA GLU A 384 -8.88 -31.94 -26.64
C GLU A 384 -7.49 -31.69 -26.04
N LEU A 385 -7.44 -31.38 -24.75
CA LEU A 385 -6.17 -31.06 -24.07
C LEU A 385 -5.45 -32.36 -23.68
N VAL A 386 -4.13 -32.33 -23.74
CA VAL A 386 -3.27 -33.48 -23.48
C VAL A 386 -2.84 -33.48 -22.02
N THR A 387 -2.99 -34.63 -21.37
CA THR A 387 -2.62 -34.83 -19.97
C THR A 387 -1.13 -35.10 -19.81
N ASN A 388 -0.50 -34.48 -18.81
CA ASN A 388 0.84 -34.82 -18.33
C ASN A 388 0.94 -34.55 -16.82
N GLY A 389 0.99 -35.60 -16.00
CA GLY A 389 0.89 -35.48 -14.54
C GLY A 389 -0.39 -34.76 -14.13
N ASP A 390 -0.28 -33.73 -13.29
CA ASP A 390 -1.41 -32.92 -12.80
C ASP A 390 -1.89 -31.84 -13.79
N THR A 391 -1.46 -31.90 -15.06
CA THR A 391 -1.71 -30.85 -16.04
C THR A 391 -2.44 -31.30 -17.29
N PHE A 392 -3.27 -30.40 -17.84
CA PHE A 392 -3.83 -30.48 -19.19
C PHE A 392 -3.25 -29.34 -20.03
N THR A 393 -2.63 -29.64 -21.17
CA THR A 393 -2.02 -28.62 -22.05
C THR A 393 -2.54 -28.74 -23.47
N SER A 394 -2.75 -27.62 -24.15
CA SER A 394 -3.04 -27.63 -25.58
C SER A 394 -1.79 -28.07 -26.35
N ASN A 395 -1.93 -29.09 -27.19
CA ASN A 395 -0.85 -29.63 -28.01
C ASN A 395 -0.32 -28.65 -29.08
N VAL A 396 -1.13 -27.66 -29.42
CA VAL A 396 -0.83 -26.58 -30.38
C VAL A 396 -1.24 -25.23 -29.79
N PHE A 397 -0.85 -24.16 -30.46
CA PHE A 397 -1.40 -22.83 -30.22
C PHE A 397 -2.78 -22.73 -30.86
N LEU A 398 -3.79 -22.44 -30.05
CA LEU A 398 -5.19 -22.31 -30.41
C LEU A 398 -5.47 -20.89 -30.86
N ALA A 399 -5.97 -20.68 -32.08
CA ALA A 399 -6.39 -19.36 -32.54
C ALA A 399 -7.71 -18.98 -31.84
N LEU A 400 -7.62 -18.25 -30.74
CA LEU A 400 -8.78 -17.78 -30.00
C LEU A 400 -9.10 -16.33 -30.39
N GLU A 401 -10.37 -15.97 -30.38
CA GLU A 401 -10.86 -14.68 -30.88
C GLU A 401 -11.52 -13.85 -29.78
N ASN A 402 -11.25 -12.53 -29.79
CA ASN A 402 -12.01 -11.57 -29.00
C ASN A 402 -13.48 -11.58 -29.47
N GLY A 403 -14.41 -11.51 -28.51
CA GLY A 403 -15.85 -11.51 -28.76
C GLY A 403 -16.44 -12.92 -28.91
N LYS A 404 -15.62 -13.97 -28.87
CA LYS A 404 -16.08 -15.36 -28.77
C LYS A 404 -16.04 -15.83 -27.32
N SER A 405 -16.96 -16.74 -27.01
CA SER A 405 -17.07 -17.38 -25.69
C SER A 405 -16.61 -18.82 -25.79
N TYR A 406 -15.68 -19.19 -24.92
CA TYR A 406 -15.15 -20.54 -24.82
C TYR A 406 -15.55 -21.18 -23.49
N THR A 407 -15.60 -22.50 -23.44
CA THR A 407 -15.85 -23.25 -22.20
C THR A 407 -14.89 -24.43 -22.11
N LEU A 408 -14.35 -24.68 -20.91
CA LEU A 408 -13.63 -25.91 -20.61
C LEU A 408 -14.61 -26.94 -20.05
N ASN A 409 -14.65 -28.15 -20.62
CA ASN A 409 -15.61 -29.17 -20.21
C ASN A 409 -14.98 -30.57 -20.17
N THR A 410 -15.39 -31.41 -19.22
CA THR A 410 -14.91 -32.80 -19.11
C THR A 410 -15.51 -33.75 -20.15
N ALA A 411 -16.61 -33.35 -20.80
CA ALA A 411 -17.25 -34.08 -21.89
C ALA A 411 -17.11 -33.32 -23.22
N ARG A 412 -16.98 -34.09 -24.30
CA ARG A 412 -16.79 -33.57 -25.66
C ARG A 412 -17.98 -32.77 -26.18
N ASP A 413 -19.18 -33.08 -25.69
CA ASP A 413 -20.45 -32.47 -26.09
C ASP A 413 -20.90 -31.34 -25.15
N GLY A 414 -20.09 -31.00 -24.14
CA GLY A 414 -20.42 -29.97 -23.16
C GLY A 414 -21.30 -30.44 -22.00
N SER A 415 -21.68 -31.72 -21.93
CA SER A 415 -22.54 -32.26 -20.86
C SER A 415 -21.84 -32.48 -19.51
N GLY A 416 -20.50 -32.40 -19.49
CA GLY A 416 -19.68 -32.66 -18.31
C GLY A 416 -19.52 -31.46 -17.40
N THR A 417 -18.62 -31.60 -16.42
CA THR A 417 -18.24 -30.53 -15.50
C THR A 417 -17.58 -29.40 -16.29
N THR A 418 -18.07 -28.18 -16.08
CA THR A 418 -17.55 -26.97 -16.75
C THR A 418 -16.63 -26.20 -15.82
N PHE A 419 -15.57 -25.64 -16.38
CA PHE A 419 -14.64 -24.76 -15.66
C PHE A 419 -14.62 -23.35 -16.24
N THR A 420 -14.48 -22.37 -15.35
CA THR A 420 -14.33 -20.94 -15.66
C THR A 420 -13.04 -20.39 -15.05
N THR A 421 -12.57 -19.25 -15.55
CA THR A 421 -11.38 -18.55 -15.04
C THR A 421 -11.75 -17.29 -14.26
N SER A 422 -10.86 -16.87 -13.36
CA SER A 422 -10.95 -15.63 -12.58
C SER A 422 -10.68 -14.36 -13.39
N ALA A 423 -9.96 -14.48 -14.51
CA ALA A 423 -9.66 -13.40 -15.43
C ALA A 423 -9.70 -13.88 -16.89
N LYS A 424 -9.70 -12.94 -17.83
CA LYS A 424 -9.81 -13.23 -19.27
C LYS A 424 -8.48 -13.74 -19.83
N ILE A 425 -8.54 -14.59 -20.84
CA ILE A 425 -7.35 -15.00 -21.60
C ILE A 425 -6.85 -13.79 -22.41
N GLY A 426 -5.54 -13.52 -22.35
CA GLY A 426 -4.90 -12.39 -23.03
C GLY A 426 -4.93 -11.06 -22.27
N GLU A 427 -5.38 -11.03 -21.01
CA GLU A 427 -5.31 -9.82 -20.19
C GLU A 427 -3.90 -9.64 -19.60
N THR A 428 -3.20 -8.56 -19.94
CA THR A 428 -1.83 -8.30 -19.49
C THR A 428 -1.49 -6.81 -19.54
N SER A 429 -0.56 -6.37 -18.69
CA SER A 429 0.03 -5.03 -18.71
C SER A 429 1.17 -4.89 -19.72
N THR A 430 1.70 -5.99 -20.28
CA THR A 430 2.82 -6.00 -21.25
C THR A 430 2.41 -6.69 -22.55
N PRO A 431 1.45 -6.12 -23.30
CA PRO A 431 0.85 -6.74 -24.48
C PRO A 431 1.85 -7.05 -25.61
N ASP A 432 2.92 -6.27 -25.69
CA ASP A 432 3.87 -6.22 -26.80
C ASP A 432 5.20 -6.94 -26.48
N ALA A 433 5.30 -7.59 -25.32
CA ALA A 433 6.46 -8.41 -24.97
C ALA A 433 6.56 -9.64 -25.88
N ASP A 434 7.74 -10.24 -25.98
CA ASP A 434 7.99 -11.28 -26.98
C ASP A 434 7.18 -12.57 -26.75
N ALA A 435 7.31 -13.14 -25.56
CA ALA A 435 6.48 -14.22 -25.06
C ALA A 435 5.62 -13.69 -23.91
N VAL A 436 4.34 -13.48 -24.17
CA VAL A 436 3.40 -13.00 -23.17
C VAL A 436 2.76 -14.20 -22.50
N SER A 437 2.87 -14.27 -21.18
CA SER A 437 2.30 -15.35 -20.38
C SER A 437 1.70 -14.80 -19.09
N THR A 438 0.58 -15.36 -18.65
CA THR A 438 -0.04 -15.01 -17.37
C THR A 438 -0.77 -16.22 -16.81
N THR A 439 -0.82 -16.28 -15.48
CA THR A 439 -1.46 -17.35 -14.72
C THR A 439 -2.68 -16.80 -13.99
N VAL A 440 -3.81 -17.49 -14.10
CA VAL A 440 -5.10 -17.14 -13.49
C VAL A 440 -5.65 -18.31 -12.69
N ASP A 441 -6.47 -18.04 -11.68
CA ASP A 441 -7.23 -19.11 -11.00
C ASP A 441 -8.34 -19.64 -11.91
N PHE A 442 -8.64 -20.93 -11.81
CA PHE A 442 -9.82 -21.54 -12.41
C PHE A 442 -10.60 -22.37 -11.39
N ALA A 443 -11.90 -22.50 -11.61
CA ALA A 443 -12.83 -23.21 -10.74
C ALA A 443 -13.97 -23.81 -11.56
N GLU A 444 -14.68 -24.78 -10.98
CA GLU A 444 -15.94 -25.27 -11.53
C GLU A 444 -16.96 -24.13 -11.60
N GLY A 445 -17.63 -24.02 -12.74
CA GLY A 445 -18.60 -22.96 -13.01
C GLY A 445 -18.99 -22.89 -14.47
N SER A 446 -20.21 -22.45 -14.73
CA SER A 446 -20.77 -22.34 -16.09
C SER A 446 -20.41 -21.02 -16.81
N GLY A 447 -19.53 -20.21 -16.21
CA GLY A 447 -19.07 -18.95 -16.81
C GLY A 447 -18.25 -19.21 -18.07
N ALA A 448 -18.49 -18.44 -19.13
CA ALA A 448 -17.67 -18.50 -20.33
C ALA A 448 -16.28 -17.92 -20.08
N ILE A 449 -15.26 -18.58 -20.61
CA ILE A 449 -13.89 -18.09 -20.67
C ILE A 449 -13.81 -17.10 -21.83
N ALA A 450 -13.76 -15.82 -21.49
CA ALA A 450 -13.63 -14.74 -22.44
C ALA A 450 -12.16 -14.49 -22.82
N VAL A 451 -11.96 -14.03 -24.05
CA VAL A 451 -10.65 -13.69 -24.61
C VAL A 451 -10.61 -12.19 -24.87
N THR A 452 -9.60 -11.52 -24.31
CA THR A 452 -9.44 -10.05 -24.43
C THR A 452 -8.87 -9.65 -25.78
N ARG A 453 -8.06 -10.50 -26.43
CA ARG A 453 -7.42 -10.21 -27.72
C ARG A 453 -7.41 -11.45 -28.61
N SER A 454 -7.77 -11.30 -29.87
CA SER A 454 -7.63 -12.37 -30.85
C SER A 454 -6.15 -12.70 -31.03
N GLN A 455 -5.75 -13.94 -30.80
CA GLN A 455 -4.36 -14.38 -30.84
C GLN A 455 -4.25 -15.91 -30.87
N ALA A 456 -3.09 -16.44 -31.23
CA ALA A 456 -2.75 -17.85 -31.10
C ALA A 456 -2.22 -18.13 -29.67
N TYR A 457 -2.98 -18.86 -28.85
CA TYR A 457 -2.66 -19.15 -27.45
C TYR A 457 -2.31 -20.61 -27.21
N GLN A 458 -1.26 -20.87 -26.45
CA GLN A 458 -1.10 -22.13 -25.75
C GLN A 458 -1.73 -21.99 -24.36
N ILE A 459 -2.50 -22.99 -23.93
CA ILE A 459 -3.12 -23.03 -22.60
C ILE A 459 -2.67 -24.27 -21.83
N THR A 460 -2.43 -24.09 -20.53
CA THR A 460 -2.07 -25.16 -19.59
C THR A 460 -2.88 -24.99 -18.32
N LEU A 461 -3.63 -26.02 -17.92
CA LEU A 461 -4.31 -26.08 -16.63
C LEU A 461 -3.53 -27.00 -15.72
N ASN A 462 -3.32 -26.58 -14.48
CA ASN A 462 -2.71 -27.37 -13.42
C ASN A 462 -3.74 -27.60 -12.30
N PHE A 463 -4.18 -28.85 -12.12
CA PHE A 463 -5.19 -29.22 -11.14
C PHE A 463 -4.62 -29.29 -9.70
N ALA A 464 -3.31 -29.49 -9.55
CA ALA A 464 -2.66 -29.45 -8.23
C ALA A 464 -2.64 -28.01 -7.67
N THR A 465 -2.32 -27.02 -8.50
CA THR A 465 -2.25 -25.60 -8.10
C THR A 465 -3.54 -24.82 -8.36
N LYS A 466 -4.49 -25.40 -9.12
CA LYS A 466 -5.78 -24.78 -9.53
C LYS A 466 -5.56 -23.51 -10.35
N LYS A 467 -4.51 -23.52 -11.16
CA LYS A 467 -4.09 -22.42 -12.02
C LYS A 467 -4.20 -22.78 -13.50
N LEU A 468 -4.69 -21.84 -14.30
CA LEU A 468 -4.61 -21.86 -15.76
C LEU A 468 -3.55 -20.85 -16.19
N THR A 469 -2.57 -21.31 -16.95
CA THR A 469 -1.58 -20.46 -17.62
C THR A 469 -1.93 -20.39 -19.09
N TRP A 470 -1.96 -19.19 -19.65
CA TRP A 470 -2.02 -19.00 -21.09
C TRP A 470 -0.76 -18.27 -21.56
N LYS A 471 -0.32 -18.57 -22.78
CA LYS A 471 0.86 -18.00 -23.41
C LYS A 471 0.57 -17.69 -24.86
N TYR A 472 1.07 -16.57 -25.37
CA TYR A 472 1.15 -16.32 -26.81
C TYR A 472 2.47 -15.66 -27.17
N TYR A 473 2.78 -15.65 -28.46
CA TYR A 473 3.93 -14.95 -29.01
C TYR A 473 3.49 -13.75 -29.84
N ASN A 474 4.20 -12.66 -29.68
CA ASN A 474 4.26 -11.65 -30.72
C ASN A 474 5.30 -12.07 -31.75
N ILE A 475 5.18 -11.60 -32.99
CA ILE A 475 6.22 -11.82 -34.00
C ILE A 475 6.76 -10.45 -34.39
N LYS A 476 8.08 -10.31 -34.34
CA LYS A 476 8.78 -9.15 -34.88
C LYS A 476 9.51 -9.55 -36.14
N LEU A 477 9.73 -8.60 -37.04
CA LEU A 477 10.66 -8.73 -38.14
C LEU A 477 11.95 -8.01 -37.78
N PHE A 478 13.03 -8.78 -37.66
CA PHE A 478 14.36 -8.26 -37.38
C PHE A 478 15.07 -7.97 -38.70
N HIS A 479 15.78 -6.85 -38.77
CA HIS A 479 16.47 -6.41 -39.99
C HIS A 479 17.81 -5.76 -39.69
N TRP A 480 18.91 -6.29 -40.24
CA TRP A 480 20.26 -5.81 -39.94
C TRP A 480 21.25 -6.04 -41.09
N ASP A 481 22.42 -5.42 -40.98
CA ASP A 481 23.56 -5.62 -41.86
C ASP A 481 24.76 -6.11 -41.04
N ASP A 482 25.35 -7.23 -41.44
CA ASP A 482 26.53 -7.80 -40.79
C ASP A 482 27.73 -6.83 -40.81
N ALA A 483 27.87 -6.01 -41.85
CA ALA A 483 28.94 -5.03 -41.93
C ALA A 483 28.66 -3.76 -41.10
N GLY A 484 27.39 -3.45 -40.85
CA GLY A 484 26.90 -2.23 -40.21
C GLY A 484 26.66 -2.35 -38.71
N GLY A 485 27.41 -3.19 -38.00
CA GLY A 485 27.22 -3.45 -36.56
C GLY A 485 26.46 -4.74 -36.24
N GLY A 486 26.04 -5.49 -37.27
CA GLY A 486 25.51 -6.84 -37.13
C GLY A 486 24.23 -6.94 -36.30
N TRP A 487 24.08 -8.07 -35.63
CA TRP A 487 22.90 -8.40 -34.82
C TRP A 487 22.59 -7.36 -33.73
N ASP A 488 23.63 -6.74 -33.16
CA ASP A 488 23.47 -5.77 -32.07
C ASP A 488 22.92 -4.42 -32.55
N ALA A 489 23.06 -4.11 -33.84
CA ALA A 489 22.53 -2.89 -34.47
C ALA A 489 21.21 -3.13 -35.23
N ARG A 490 20.54 -4.26 -35.01
CA ARG A 490 19.32 -4.62 -35.74
C ARG A 490 18.14 -3.68 -35.45
N ASN A 491 17.30 -3.49 -36.46
CA ASN A 491 15.95 -2.94 -36.27
C ASN A 491 14.97 -4.06 -35.90
N GLU A 492 14.06 -3.78 -34.99
CA GLU A 492 12.98 -4.70 -34.59
C GLU A 492 11.61 -4.10 -34.91
N TYR A 493 10.86 -4.73 -35.81
CA TYR A 493 9.53 -4.27 -36.18
C TYR A 493 8.46 -5.22 -35.66
N LEU A 494 7.70 -4.81 -34.64
CA LEU A 494 6.56 -5.57 -34.14
C LEU A 494 5.45 -5.67 -35.19
N LEU A 495 5.02 -6.90 -35.52
CA LEU A 495 3.96 -7.15 -36.49
C LEU A 495 2.60 -7.26 -35.79
N THR A 496 1.56 -6.86 -36.52
CA THR A 496 0.18 -6.95 -36.05
C THR A 496 -0.39 -8.32 -36.34
N TYR A 497 -0.98 -8.97 -35.34
CA TYR A 497 -1.72 -10.22 -35.54
C TYR A 497 -3.02 -9.98 -36.33
N LYS A 498 -3.25 -10.81 -37.34
CA LYS A 498 -4.49 -10.95 -38.09
C LYS A 498 -4.97 -12.38 -37.95
N HIS A 499 -6.17 -12.53 -37.42
CA HIS A 499 -6.72 -13.86 -37.16
C HIS A 499 -7.05 -14.59 -38.48
N PRO A 500 -6.78 -15.91 -38.61
CA PRO A 500 -6.00 -16.76 -37.71
C PRO A 500 -4.52 -16.87 -38.14
N TYR A 501 -3.61 -16.87 -37.16
CA TYR A 501 -2.17 -17.20 -37.30
C TYR A 501 -1.35 -16.33 -38.28
N ILE A 502 -1.88 -15.21 -38.74
CA ILE A 502 -1.18 -14.29 -39.64
C ILE A 502 -0.59 -13.14 -38.82
N PHE A 503 0.64 -12.74 -39.13
CA PHE A 503 1.27 -11.54 -38.61
C PHE A 503 1.72 -10.69 -39.78
N GLU A 504 1.35 -9.41 -39.79
CA GLU A 504 1.70 -8.51 -40.89
C GLU A 504 2.06 -7.10 -40.42
N GLY A 505 2.88 -6.41 -41.22
CA GLY A 505 3.25 -5.02 -41.01
C GLY A 505 3.93 -4.44 -42.25
N THR A 506 3.81 -3.12 -42.42
CA THR A 506 4.56 -2.40 -43.46
C THR A 506 5.83 -1.84 -42.86
N VAL A 507 6.98 -2.25 -43.39
CA VAL A 507 8.31 -1.96 -42.83
C VAL A 507 9.24 -1.40 -43.90
N ALA A 508 10.14 -0.49 -43.50
CA ALA A 508 11.20 0.00 -44.37
C ALA A 508 12.37 -1.00 -44.35
N LEU A 509 12.69 -1.57 -45.52
CA LEU A 509 13.74 -2.56 -45.69
C LEU A 509 14.82 -2.06 -46.65
N ASN A 510 16.07 -2.32 -46.30
CA ASN A 510 17.25 -2.04 -47.11
C ASN A 510 17.59 -3.24 -48.00
N ALA A 511 18.22 -2.95 -49.15
CA ALA A 511 18.69 -3.97 -50.06
C ALA A 511 19.85 -4.76 -49.45
N ASN A 512 19.82 -6.09 -49.62
CA ASN A 512 20.86 -7.04 -49.23
C ASN A 512 21.17 -7.11 -47.74
N TYR A 513 20.22 -6.71 -46.89
CA TYR A 513 20.31 -6.88 -45.44
C TYR A 513 19.67 -8.20 -45.01
N ASP A 514 20.11 -8.73 -43.87
CA ASP A 514 19.54 -9.93 -43.28
C ASP A 514 18.20 -9.65 -42.61
N LEU A 515 17.33 -10.66 -42.64
CA LEU A 515 15.98 -10.62 -42.11
C LEU A 515 15.66 -11.91 -41.36
N LYS A 516 14.91 -11.78 -40.27
CA LYS A 516 14.41 -12.92 -39.51
C LYS A 516 13.09 -12.56 -38.83
N PHE A 517 12.07 -13.38 -38.99
CA PHE A 517 10.89 -13.24 -38.13
C PHE A 517 11.22 -13.90 -36.80
N ASN A 518 11.27 -13.13 -35.72
CA ASN A 518 11.75 -13.58 -34.41
C ASN A 518 10.95 -12.90 -33.32
N SER A 519 10.50 -13.65 -32.32
CA SER A 519 10.12 -13.16 -30.99
C SER A 519 9.38 -14.28 -30.23
N PRO A 520 9.95 -14.90 -29.17
CA PRO A 520 11.33 -14.90 -28.69
C PRO A 520 12.23 -15.91 -29.45
N TRP A 521 13.43 -16.24 -28.95
CA TRP A 521 14.39 -17.17 -29.58
C TRP A 521 13.90 -18.59 -29.90
N GLU A 522 12.89 -19.08 -29.17
CA GLU A 522 12.20 -20.35 -29.48
C GLU A 522 11.28 -20.25 -30.71
N VAL A 523 11.04 -19.03 -31.21
CA VAL A 523 10.22 -18.71 -32.38
C VAL A 523 11.03 -17.83 -33.33
N GLN A 524 11.73 -18.46 -34.27
CA GLN A 524 12.63 -17.78 -35.18
C GLN A 524 12.59 -18.38 -36.60
N PHE A 525 11.77 -17.78 -37.46
CA PHE A 525 11.54 -18.27 -38.82
C PHE A 525 12.52 -17.68 -39.82
N GLY A 526 13.07 -18.56 -40.66
CA GLY A 526 14.04 -18.21 -41.68
C GLY A 526 14.07 -19.19 -42.84
N THR A 527 14.79 -18.83 -43.91
CA THR A 527 14.93 -19.63 -45.14
C THR A 527 16.16 -19.20 -45.94
N ASN A 528 16.78 -20.14 -46.67
CA ASN A 528 17.87 -19.87 -47.62
C ASN A 528 17.37 -19.37 -48.99
N SER A 529 16.04 -19.35 -49.21
CA SER A 529 15.47 -18.82 -50.44
C SER A 529 15.69 -17.32 -50.57
N ALA A 530 15.90 -16.84 -51.80
CA ALA A 530 15.93 -15.41 -52.13
C ALA A 530 14.60 -14.89 -52.70
N ALA A 531 13.59 -15.75 -52.85
CA ALA A 531 12.28 -15.36 -53.36
C ALA A 531 11.56 -14.41 -52.40
N LEU A 532 10.67 -13.54 -52.89
CA LEU A 532 9.89 -12.63 -52.04
C LEU A 532 8.73 -13.33 -51.33
N SER A 533 8.47 -14.60 -51.62
CA SER A 533 7.47 -15.42 -50.94
C SER A 533 7.87 -16.89 -50.95
N GLY A 534 7.37 -17.65 -49.98
CA GLY A 534 7.55 -19.10 -49.89
C GLY A 534 7.45 -19.59 -48.45
N THR A 535 8.13 -20.69 -48.15
CA THR A 535 8.10 -21.32 -46.82
C THR A 535 9.34 -20.96 -45.98
N MET A 536 9.15 -20.87 -44.66
CA MET A 536 10.18 -20.77 -43.64
C MET A 536 10.03 -21.87 -42.59
N THR A 537 11.14 -22.22 -41.95
CA THR A 537 11.17 -23.14 -40.80
C THR A 537 11.61 -22.41 -39.55
N ASN A 538 11.07 -22.81 -38.39
CA ASN A 538 11.53 -22.32 -37.10
C ASN A 538 12.94 -22.89 -36.82
N GLY A 539 13.88 -22.03 -36.44
CA GLY A 539 15.31 -22.34 -36.40
C GLY A 539 16.01 -22.23 -37.76
N GLY A 540 15.30 -21.77 -38.80
CA GLY A 540 15.84 -21.61 -40.14
C GLY A 540 16.92 -20.52 -40.28
N PRO A 541 17.68 -20.53 -41.38
CA PRO A 541 18.75 -19.57 -41.66
C PRO A 541 18.19 -18.17 -41.97
N ASN A 542 19.02 -17.13 -41.85
CA ASN A 542 18.59 -15.75 -42.08
C ASN A 542 18.19 -15.53 -43.55
N TYR A 543 17.11 -14.78 -43.78
CA TYR A 543 16.60 -14.47 -45.11
C TYR A 543 17.29 -13.23 -45.70
N LYS A 544 17.66 -13.27 -46.99
CA LYS A 544 18.40 -12.17 -47.67
C LYS A 544 17.90 -11.90 -49.10
N GLY A 545 16.58 -11.91 -49.28
CA GLY A 545 15.93 -11.77 -50.59
C GLY A 545 15.55 -10.34 -51.02
N ILE A 546 15.60 -9.34 -50.13
CA ILE A 546 15.31 -7.93 -50.50
C ILE A 546 16.47 -7.37 -51.34
N LYS A 547 16.23 -7.08 -52.63
CA LYS A 547 17.25 -6.54 -53.56
C LYS A 547 17.13 -5.06 -53.87
N GLN A 548 16.01 -4.45 -53.51
CA GLN A 548 15.78 -3.01 -53.66
C GLN A 548 15.23 -2.45 -52.37
N ALA A 549 15.82 -1.35 -51.88
CA ALA A 549 15.31 -0.67 -50.71
C ALA A 549 13.89 -0.12 -50.95
N GLY A 550 13.08 -0.07 -49.90
CA GLY A 550 11.72 0.46 -49.95
C GLY A 550 10.85 -0.01 -48.78
N ASN A 551 9.58 0.41 -48.80
CA ASN A 551 8.58 -0.09 -47.86
C ASN A 551 8.01 -1.41 -48.40
N TYR A 552 7.92 -2.42 -47.55
CA TYR A 552 7.36 -3.72 -47.88
C TYR A 552 6.29 -4.08 -46.86
N LYS A 553 5.14 -4.57 -47.34
CA LYS A 553 4.21 -5.33 -46.51
C LYS A 553 4.82 -6.71 -46.30
N ALA A 554 5.36 -6.93 -45.10
CA ALA A 554 5.83 -8.23 -44.65
C ALA A 554 4.64 -8.99 -44.03
N THR A 555 4.42 -10.22 -44.47
CA THR A 555 3.37 -11.10 -43.94
C THR A 555 3.97 -12.46 -43.64
N ILE A 556 3.64 -13.03 -42.48
CA ILE A 556 3.97 -14.41 -42.11
C ILE A 556 2.71 -15.12 -41.59
N THR A 557 2.41 -16.30 -42.13
CA THR A 557 1.34 -17.18 -41.66
C THR A 557 1.97 -18.39 -40.99
N VAL A 558 1.85 -18.48 -39.68
CA VAL A 558 2.55 -19.48 -38.86
C VAL A 558 1.68 -20.72 -38.70
N ALA A 559 2.26 -21.92 -38.82
CA ALA A 559 1.57 -23.15 -38.47
C ALA A 559 1.23 -23.17 -36.96
N ASN A 560 0.13 -23.82 -36.56
CA ASN A 560 -0.33 -23.79 -35.17
C ASN A 560 0.64 -24.46 -34.16
N ASP A 561 1.58 -25.27 -34.63
CA ASP A 561 2.67 -25.85 -33.82
C ASP A 561 3.96 -25.02 -33.83
N TYR A 562 3.95 -23.86 -34.52
CA TYR A 562 5.07 -22.93 -34.67
C TYR A 562 6.34 -23.56 -35.26
N LYS A 563 6.24 -24.66 -36.02
CA LYS A 563 7.41 -25.29 -36.67
C LYS A 563 7.70 -24.75 -38.07
N THR A 564 6.65 -24.38 -38.81
CA THR A 564 6.76 -23.86 -40.17
C THR A 564 5.91 -22.60 -40.34
N ALA A 565 6.20 -21.84 -41.39
CA ALA A 565 5.40 -20.68 -41.77
C ALA A 565 5.48 -20.41 -43.28
N GLU A 566 4.43 -19.81 -43.83
CA GLU A 566 4.46 -19.17 -45.15
C GLU A 566 4.78 -17.68 -44.99
N TYR A 567 5.65 -17.13 -45.83
CA TYR A 567 6.01 -15.71 -45.80
C TYR A 567 5.78 -15.04 -47.16
N SER A 568 5.57 -13.72 -47.12
CA SER A 568 5.63 -12.86 -48.30
C SER A 568 6.11 -11.45 -47.96
N PHE A 569 6.80 -10.84 -48.91
CA PHE A 569 7.24 -9.45 -48.91
C PHE A 569 6.71 -8.76 -50.17
N VAL A 570 5.76 -7.86 -50.02
CA VAL A 570 5.16 -7.12 -51.14
C VAL A 570 5.56 -5.65 -51.06
N LYS A 571 6.33 -5.19 -52.03
CA LYS A 571 6.75 -3.77 -52.11
C LYS A 571 5.52 -2.86 -52.22
N GLN A 572 5.49 -1.79 -51.44
CA GLN A 572 4.38 -0.82 -51.38
C GLN A 572 4.64 0.40 -52.26
#